data_AF-A0A382N0B3-F1
#
_entry.id   AF-A0A382N0B3-F1
#
_cell.length_a   1.000
_cell.length_b   1.000
_cell.length_c   1.000
_cell.angle_alpha   90.00
_cell.angle_beta   90.00
_cell.angle_gamma   90.00
#
_symmetry.space_group_name_H-M   'P 1'
#
loop_
_entity.id
_entity.type
_entity.pdbx_description
1 polymer ?
#
loop_
_entity_poly.entity_id
_entity_poly.type
_entity_poly.pdbx_seq_one_letter_code
_entity_poly.pdbx_strand_id
1 'polypeptide(L)'
;VFLDWDERHTITSSIFLSKGDKWSIGFTFNLGSGMPYTPEYQSQRTSFENSGRKPLHYNIDGQFSYQIDWGNNIILFFLKVYNITDRQNEVLVFPDTGRAGYSLIPQYVPDNRYFTLADYLNRPDYFSEPRKILFGIKM
;
A
#
# COMPACT_ATOMS: atom_id res chain seq x y z
N VAL A 1 -2.47 -20.55 16.72
CA VAL A 1 -2.55 -20.25 15.27
C VAL A 1 -3.10 -18.84 15.14
N PHE A 2 -2.47 -17.99 14.34
CA PHE A 2 -2.94 -16.62 14.10
C PHE A 2 -4.05 -16.61 13.06
N LEU A 3 -4.98 -15.66 13.13
CA LEU A 3 -6.00 -15.46 12.09
C LEU A 3 -5.36 -14.76 10.89
N ASP A 4 -5.91 -14.96 9.68
CA ASP A 4 -5.34 -14.40 8.44
C ASP A 4 -5.18 -12.87 8.45
N TRP A 5 -6.00 -12.18 9.26
CA TRP A 5 -6.02 -10.72 9.43
C TRP A 5 -5.36 -10.25 10.72
N ASP A 6 -4.64 -11.11 11.44
CA ASP A 6 -4.01 -10.76 12.71
C ASP A 6 -2.70 -9.97 12.49
N GLU A 7 -2.84 -8.66 12.29
CA GLU A 7 -1.72 -7.74 12.29
C GLU A 7 -1.38 -7.27 13.71
N ARG A 8 -0.18 -7.58 14.18
CA ARG A 8 0.23 -7.40 15.58
C ARG A 8 0.32 -5.93 16.01
N HIS A 9 0.77 -5.06 15.10
CA HIS A 9 0.90 -3.63 15.34
C HIS A 9 0.41 -2.85 14.13
N THR A 10 -0.59 -2.01 14.35
CA THR A 10 -1.10 -1.06 13.36
C THR A 10 -1.18 0.30 14.04
N ILE A 11 -0.52 1.30 13.44
CA ILE A 11 -0.47 2.67 13.94
C ILE A 11 -0.98 3.59 12.83
N THR A 12 -2.08 4.28 13.11
CA THR A 12 -2.60 5.37 12.27
C THR A 12 -2.47 6.67 13.04
N SER A 13 -1.76 7.64 12.47
CA SER A 13 -1.59 8.98 13.03
C SER A 13 -2.03 10.02 12.01
N SER A 14 -2.69 11.09 12.47
CA SER A 14 -3.07 12.20 11.59
C SER A 14 -2.75 13.53 12.23
N ILE A 15 -2.14 14.41 11.46
CA ILE A 15 -1.74 15.76 11.88
C ILE A 15 -2.43 16.75 10.94
N PHE A 16 -3.14 17.70 11.51
CA PHE A 16 -3.83 18.75 10.76
C PHE A 16 -3.42 20.11 11.30
N LEU A 17 -3.17 21.04 10.38
CA LEU A 17 -2.89 22.44 10.68
C LEU A 17 -3.75 23.31 9.77
N SER A 18 -4.43 24.28 10.36
CA SER A 18 -5.32 25.19 9.63
C SER A 18 -5.24 26.60 10.17
N LYS A 19 -5.47 27.60 9.31
CA LYS A 19 -5.59 29.01 9.70
C LYS A 19 -6.99 29.51 9.39
N GLY A 20 -7.90 29.35 10.36
CA GLY A 20 -9.33 29.62 10.16
C GLY A 20 -9.82 28.93 8.89
N ASP A 21 -10.56 29.66 8.07
CA ASP A 21 -11.09 29.14 6.81
C ASP A 21 -10.12 29.33 5.62
N LYS A 22 -9.00 30.06 5.81
CA LYS A 22 -8.11 30.43 4.68
C LYS A 22 -7.35 29.26 4.10
N TRP A 23 -6.86 28.36 4.93
CA TRP A 23 -6.15 27.18 4.44
C TRP A 23 -6.10 26.07 5.48
N SER A 24 -6.00 24.84 5.00
CA SER A 24 -5.73 23.66 5.82
C SER A 24 -4.70 22.78 5.15
N ILE A 25 -3.86 22.13 5.94
CA ILE A 25 -2.97 21.07 5.51
C ILE A 25 -3.12 19.91 6.49
N GLY A 26 -3.15 18.70 5.96
CA GLY A 26 -3.30 17.47 6.73
C GLY A 26 -2.39 16.39 6.20
N PHE A 27 -1.83 15.60 7.10
CA PHE A 27 -1.10 14.39 6.78
C PHE A 27 -1.63 13.23 7.60
N THR A 28 -1.80 12.08 6.96
CA THR A 28 -2.17 10.82 7.59
C THR A 28 -1.08 9.79 7.35
N PHE A 29 -0.54 9.25 8.43
CA PHE A 29 0.50 8.23 8.44
C PHE A 29 -0.16 6.90 8.86
N ASN A 30 0.06 5.85 8.08
CA ASN A 30 -0.35 4.50 8.39
C ASN A 30 0.88 3.60 8.40
N LEU A 31 1.04 2.78 9.45
CA LEU A 31 2.13 1.83 9.62
C LEU A 31 1.56 0.51 10.12
N GLY A 32 1.91 -0.60 9.46
CA GLY A 32 1.48 -1.94 9.82
C GLY A 32 2.66 -2.91 9.85
N SER A 33 2.73 -3.75 10.88
CA SER A 33 3.79 -4.75 11.04
C SER A 33 3.75 -5.89 10.01
N GLY A 34 2.68 -6.00 9.23
CA GLY A 34 2.45 -7.06 8.26
C GLY A 34 1.49 -8.13 8.77
N MET A 35 0.59 -8.55 7.89
CA MET A 35 -0.34 -9.65 8.14
C MET A 35 0.36 -11.01 8.05
N PRO A 36 -0.19 -12.07 8.66
CA PRO A 36 0.31 -13.41 8.48
C PRO A 36 0.18 -13.92 7.05
N TYR A 37 0.99 -14.92 6.74
CA TYR A 37 0.79 -15.81 5.60
C TYR A 37 1.23 -17.24 5.98
N THR A 38 0.77 -18.23 5.22
CA THR A 38 1.18 -19.62 5.40
C THR A 38 2.33 -19.95 4.46
N PRO A 39 3.53 -20.30 4.97
CA PRO A 39 4.65 -20.67 4.13
C PRO A 39 4.44 -22.01 3.42
N GLU A 40 4.71 -22.05 2.12
CA GLU A 40 4.54 -23.23 1.28
C GLU A 40 5.69 -23.34 0.27
N TYR A 41 6.13 -24.56 -0.01
CA TYR A 41 7.08 -24.84 -1.07
C TYR A 41 6.52 -25.94 -1.96
N GLN A 42 6.43 -25.70 -3.27
CA GLN A 42 5.79 -26.61 -4.23
C GLN A 42 4.37 -27.04 -3.79
N SER A 43 3.57 -26.08 -3.31
CA SER A 43 2.21 -26.31 -2.78
C SER A 43 2.13 -27.27 -1.59
N GLN A 44 3.27 -27.53 -0.93
CA GLN A 44 3.32 -28.25 0.33
C GLN A 44 3.63 -27.26 1.45
N ARG A 45 2.78 -27.26 2.48
CA ARG A 45 2.98 -26.43 3.67
C ARG A 45 4.29 -26.83 4.35
N THR A 46 5.21 -25.88 4.45
CA THR A 46 6.51 -26.09 5.11
C THR A 46 6.46 -25.75 6.59
N SER A 47 5.36 -25.14 7.04
CA SER A 47 5.18 -24.69 8.41
C SER A 47 3.70 -24.69 8.83
N PHE A 48 3.45 -24.34 10.09
CA PHE A 48 2.11 -24.13 10.62
C PHE A 48 1.39 -23.00 9.90
N GLU A 49 0.06 -23.00 9.98
CA GLU A 49 -0.76 -21.93 9.41
C GLU A 49 -0.38 -20.59 9.99
N ASN A 50 -0.29 -19.57 9.12
CA ASN A 50 -0.05 -18.20 9.52
C ASN A 50 1.21 -17.99 10.37
N SER A 51 2.22 -18.86 10.16
CA SER A 51 3.51 -18.79 10.85
C SER A 51 4.44 -17.74 10.23
N GLY A 52 4.25 -17.41 8.95
CA GLY A 52 4.98 -16.35 8.25
C GLY A 52 4.39 -14.97 8.53
N ARG A 53 5.16 -13.92 8.23
CA ARG A 53 4.70 -12.53 8.24
C ARG A 53 5.08 -11.82 6.94
N LYS A 54 4.09 -11.17 6.33
CA LYS A 54 4.32 -10.27 5.20
C LYS A 54 5.20 -9.10 5.65
N PRO A 55 5.94 -8.45 4.73
CA PRO A 55 6.76 -7.31 5.08
C PRO A 55 5.96 -6.15 5.70
N LEU A 56 6.65 -5.37 6.53
CA LEU A 56 6.13 -4.14 7.08
C LEU A 56 5.72 -3.17 5.97
N HIS A 57 4.53 -2.59 6.12
CA HIS A 57 4.00 -1.62 5.20
C HIS A 57 3.78 -0.28 5.89
N TYR A 58 3.98 0.81 5.14
CA TYR A 58 3.63 2.14 5.60
C TYR A 58 3.16 3.01 4.43
N ASN A 59 2.28 3.96 4.73
CA ASN A 59 1.76 4.90 3.75
C ASN A 59 1.63 6.29 4.36
N ILE A 60 1.88 7.32 3.55
CA ILE A 60 1.71 8.73 3.93
C ILE A 60 0.80 9.38 2.91
N ASP A 61 -0.34 9.87 3.37
CA ASP A 61 -1.29 10.62 2.57
C ASP A 61 -1.29 12.08 3.02
N GLY A 62 -1.45 13.00 2.08
CA GLY A 62 -1.51 14.42 2.34
C GLY A 62 -2.73 15.06 1.71
N GLN A 63 -3.24 16.09 2.38
CA GLN A 63 -4.28 16.95 1.87
C GLN A 63 -3.91 18.41 2.13
N PHE A 64 -4.24 19.26 1.18
CA PHE A 64 -4.09 20.70 1.29
C PHE A 64 -5.35 21.35 0.74
N SER A 65 -5.82 22.40 1.40
CA SER A 65 -6.91 23.23 0.91
C SER A 65 -6.59 24.70 1.12
N TYR A 66 -7.02 25.53 0.18
CA TYR A 66 -6.84 26.97 0.21
C TYR A 66 -8.11 27.67 -0.24
N GLN A 67 -8.61 28.59 0.59
CA GLN A 67 -9.81 29.36 0.34
C GLN A 67 -9.46 30.77 -0.10
N ILE A 68 -10.14 31.26 -1.13
CA ILE A 68 -10.08 32.63 -1.62
C ILE A 68 -11.49 33.20 -1.63
N ASP A 69 -11.66 34.36 -1.01
CA ASP A 69 -12.89 35.12 -1.08
C ASP A 69 -12.88 35.95 -2.38
N TRP A 70 -13.85 35.72 -3.27
CA TRP A 70 -14.03 36.47 -4.52
C TRP A 70 -15.40 37.15 -4.49
N GLY A 71 -15.44 38.41 -4.07
CA GLY A 71 -16.70 39.15 -3.87
C GLY A 71 -17.54 38.49 -2.79
N ASN A 72 -18.75 38.04 -3.15
CA ASN A 72 -19.64 37.29 -2.26
C ASN A 72 -19.48 35.76 -2.37
N ASN A 73 -18.56 35.28 -3.22
CA ASN A 73 -18.32 33.86 -3.45
C ASN A 73 -17.07 33.38 -2.70
N ILE A 74 -17.07 32.11 -2.31
CA ILE A 74 -15.93 31.45 -1.69
C ILE A 74 -15.41 30.39 -2.66
N ILE A 75 -14.15 30.50 -3.07
CA ILE A 75 -13.49 29.52 -3.94
C ILE A 75 -12.52 28.70 -3.10
N LEU A 76 -12.71 27.38 -3.06
CA LEU A 76 -11.85 26.45 -2.35
C LEU A 76 -11.05 25.60 -3.34
N PHE A 77 -9.75 25.80 -3.35
CA PHE A 77 -8.80 24.90 -4.01
C PHE A 77 -8.47 23.75 -3.07
N PHE A 78 -8.39 22.53 -3.59
CA PHE A 78 -7.92 21.39 -2.83
C PHE A 78 -6.94 20.54 -3.63
N LEU A 79 -6.02 19.92 -2.90
CA LEU A 79 -5.05 18.96 -3.38
C LEU A 79 -5.03 17.78 -2.40
N LYS A 80 -5.15 16.56 -2.91
CA LYS A 80 -4.96 15.32 -2.15
C LYS A 80 -3.89 14.49 -2.85
N VAL A 81 -2.90 14.04 -2.10
CA VAL A 81 -1.84 13.18 -2.59
C VAL A 81 -1.87 11.91 -1.74
N TYR A 82 -2.24 10.80 -2.36
CA TYR A 82 -2.18 9.48 -1.74
C TYR A 82 -0.84 8.83 -2.06
N ASN A 83 -0.25 8.14 -1.08
CA ASN A 83 1.07 7.51 -1.21
C ASN A 83 2.15 8.51 -1.64
N ILE A 84 2.37 9.55 -0.83
CA ILE A 84 3.35 10.62 -1.07
C ILE A 84 4.75 10.05 -1.30
N THR A 85 5.13 8.97 -0.60
CA THR A 85 6.45 8.35 -0.75
C THR A 85 6.58 7.45 -1.97
N ASP A 86 5.48 7.19 -2.70
CA ASP A 86 5.39 6.21 -3.80
C ASP A 86 5.95 4.85 -3.39
N ARG A 87 5.64 4.43 -2.16
CA ARG A 87 6.10 3.15 -1.63
C ARG A 87 5.25 2.03 -2.20
N GLN A 88 5.92 1.01 -2.72
CA GLN A 88 5.31 -0.26 -3.14
C GLN A 88 5.20 -1.18 -1.93
N ASN A 89 4.09 -1.08 -1.20
CA ASN A 89 3.83 -1.98 -0.06
C ASN A 89 3.39 -3.35 -0.57
N GLU A 90 3.97 -4.43 -0.03
CA GLU A 90 3.67 -5.81 -0.43
C GLU A 90 2.35 -6.26 0.23
N VAL A 91 1.22 -6.07 -0.45
CA VAL A 91 -0.12 -6.44 0.05
C VAL A 91 -0.39 -7.94 -0.04
N LEU A 92 0.18 -8.58 -1.07
CA LEU A 92 0.24 -10.02 -1.25
C LEU A 92 1.71 -10.45 -1.38
N VAL A 93 1.97 -11.72 -1.08
CA VAL A 93 3.31 -12.30 -1.16
C VAL A 93 3.23 -13.69 -1.73
N PHE A 94 4.30 -14.14 -2.39
CA PHE A 94 4.42 -15.56 -2.69
C PHE A 94 4.63 -16.35 -1.40
N PRO A 95 3.94 -17.49 -1.20
CA PRO A 95 4.02 -18.24 0.04
C PRO A 95 5.37 -18.95 0.24
N ASP A 96 6.18 -19.08 -0.81
CA ASP A 96 7.50 -19.71 -0.75
C ASP A 96 8.61 -18.77 -0.27
N THR A 97 8.48 -17.47 -0.51
CA THR A 97 9.50 -16.46 -0.13
C THR A 97 9.00 -15.48 0.92
N GLY A 98 7.68 -15.32 1.06
CA GLY A 98 7.08 -14.25 1.85
C GLY A 98 7.33 -12.86 1.27
N ARG A 99 7.69 -12.77 -0.02
CA ARG A 99 7.91 -11.51 -0.74
C ARG A 99 7.03 -11.42 -1.98
N ALA A 100 6.70 -10.21 -2.39
CA ALA A 100 5.98 -9.93 -3.63
C ALA A 100 6.88 -9.92 -4.86
N GLY A 101 8.16 -9.56 -4.69
CA GLY A 101 9.07 -9.29 -5.80
C GLY A 101 9.72 -10.52 -6.44
N TYR A 102 9.68 -11.68 -5.79
CA TYR A 102 10.25 -12.92 -6.34
C TYR A 102 9.67 -14.17 -5.67
N SER A 103 9.82 -15.30 -6.39
CA SER A 103 9.39 -16.63 -5.97
C SER A 103 10.50 -17.65 -6.28
N LEU A 104 10.46 -18.81 -5.62
CA LEU A 104 11.29 -19.98 -5.88
C LEU A 104 10.75 -20.86 -7.02
N ILE A 105 9.54 -20.58 -7.55
CA ILE A 105 8.95 -21.30 -8.69
C ILE A 105 9.93 -21.53 -9.85
N PRO A 106 10.79 -20.56 -10.26
CA PRO A 106 11.76 -20.76 -11.34
C PRO A 106 12.81 -21.85 -11.09
N GLN A 107 12.96 -22.33 -9.86
CA GLN A 107 13.90 -23.41 -9.54
C GLN A 107 13.39 -24.80 -9.93
N TYR A 108 12.08 -24.95 -10.11
CA TYR A 108 11.44 -26.27 -10.33
C TYR A 108 10.37 -26.26 -11.43
N VAL A 109 10.01 -25.09 -11.97
CA VAL A 109 9.14 -24.96 -13.15
C VAL A 109 9.94 -24.33 -14.30
N PRO A 110 10.06 -25.01 -15.45
CA PRO A 110 10.73 -24.44 -16.62
C PRO A 110 9.85 -23.42 -17.33
N ASP A 111 10.47 -22.58 -18.17
CA ASP A 111 9.76 -21.67 -19.06
C ASP A 111 8.85 -22.42 -20.04
N ASN A 112 7.76 -21.77 -20.44
CA ASN A 112 6.88 -22.25 -21.49
C ASN A 112 7.30 -21.65 -22.84
N ARG A 113 6.89 -22.29 -23.94
CA ARG A 113 7.09 -21.81 -25.31
C ARG A 113 6.35 -20.49 -25.60
N TYR A 114 5.29 -20.16 -24.85
CA TYR A 114 4.42 -19.01 -25.12
C TYR A 114 4.70 -17.77 -24.26
N PHE A 115 5.29 -17.94 -23.07
CA PHE A 115 5.60 -16.85 -22.14
C PHE A 115 6.77 -17.25 -21.25
N THR A 116 7.56 -16.26 -20.82
CA THR A 116 8.60 -16.50 -19.82
C THR A 116 7.96 -16.58 -18.44
N LEU A 117 8.55 -17.38 -17.56
CA LEU A 117 8.11 -17.47 -16.18
C LEU A 117 8.31 -16.13 -15.45
N ALA A 118 9.31 -15.34 -15.86
CA ALA A 118 9.50 -13.98 -15.35
C ALA A 118 8.29 -13.08 -15.62
N ASP A 119 7.70 -13.15 -16.83
CA ASP A 119 6.50 -12.38 -17.16
C ASP A 119 5.30 -12.81 -16.32
N TYR A 120 5.14 -14.12 -16.09
CA TYR A 120 4.06 -14.67 -15.26
C TYR A 120 4.21 -14.31 -13.77
N LEU A 121 5.44 -14.29 -13.27
CA LEU A 121 5.75 -13.96 -11.88
C LEU A 121 5.85 -12.45 -11.62
N ASN A 122 5.83 -11.63 -12.67
CA ASN A 122 5.68 -10.20 -12.52
C ASN A 122 4.24 -9.87 -12.11
N ARG A 123 4.04 -9.61 -10.81
CA ARG A 123 2.71 -9.40 -10.21
C ARG A 123 2.58 -8.00 -9.62
N PRO A 124 2.30 -6.96 -10.44
CA PRO A 124 2.04 -5.62 -9.93
C PRO A 124 0.86 -5.57 -8.94
N ASP A 125 -0.10 -6.50 -9.08
CA ASP A 125 -1.24 -6.67 -8.17
C ASP A 125 -0.86 -7.11 -6.75
N TYR A 126 0.38 -7.53 -6.52
CA TYR A 126 0.89 -7.85 -5.19
C TYR A 126 1.35 -6.62 -4.41
N PHE A 127 1.45 -5.48 -5.09
CA PHE A 127 1.83 -4.22 -4.48
C PHE A 127 0.63 -3.28 -4.30
N SER A 128 0.74 -2.36 -3.35
CA SER A 128 -0.22 -1.29 -3.15
C SER A 128 -0.32 -0.38 -4.39
N GLU A 129 -1.45 0.33 -4.52
CA GLU A 129 -1.63 1.32 -5.58
C GLU A 129 -0.48 2.34 -5.63
N PRO A 130 -0.08 2.77 -6.85
CA PRO A 130 0.92 3.81 -7.02
C PRO A 130 0.40 5.17 -6.52
N ARG A 131 1.28 6.15 -6.43
CA ARG A 131 0.91 7.52 -6.03
C ARG A 131 -0.27 8.07 -6.85
N LYS A 132 -1.28 8.59 -6.16
CA LYS A 132 -2.46 9.23 -6.77
C LYS A 132 -2.58 10.69 -6.33
N ILE A 133 -2.66 11.59 -7.30
CA ILE A 133 -2.80 13.03 -7.06
C ILE A 133 -4.17 13.48 -7.56
N LEU A 134 -4.98 14.06 -6.68
CA LEU A 134 -6.26 14.67 -7.00
C LEU A 134 -6.19 16.15 -6.69
N PHE A 135 -6.47 17.00 -7.66
CA PHE A 135 -6.61 18.44 -7.45
C PHE A 135 -7.97 18.90 -7.96
N GLY A 136 -8.49 19.98 -7.40
CA GLY A 136 -9.76 20.51 -7.85
C GLY A 136 -10.12 21.84 -7.21
N ILE A 137 -11.24 22.37 -7.67
CA ILE A 137 -11.81 23.63 -7.24
C ILE A 137 -13.26 23.35 -6.83
N LYS A 138 -13.68 23.91 -5.70
CA LYS A 138 -15.06 23.94 -5.24
C LYS A 138 -15.48 25.40 -5.13
N MET A 139 -16.66 25.74 -5.68
CA MET A 139 -17.28 27.05 -5.62
C MET A 139 -18.56 26.99 -4.79
#